data_AF-A0A4Q3WPN8-F1
#
_entry.id   AF-A0A4Q3WPN8-F1
#
_cell.length_a   1.000
_cell.length_b   1.000
_cell.length_c   1.000
_cell.angle_alpha   90.00
_cell.angle_beta   90.00
_cell.angle_gamma   90.00
#
_symmetry.space_group_name_H-M   'P 1'
#
loop_
_entity.id
_entity.type
_entity.pdbx_description
1 polymer ?
#
loop_
_entity_poly.entity_id
_entity_poly.type
_entity_poly.pdbx_seq_one_letter_code
_entity_poly.pdbx_strand_id
1 'polypeptide(L)'
;LTTITFGALTAYAFVSKKDFSFMGGILFVGLIGLVLGGLANAFLFHSPLTSYLMAWFTLLIFSGYVLYDTSNIMQRYDTKGYCSAALSLFLDFFNMFIAILRILMGSRR
;
A
#
# COMPACT_ATOMS: atom_id res chain seq x y z
N LEU A 1 -11.30 8.30 -6.02
CA LEU A 1 -10.12 8.70 -5.21
C LEU A 1 -8.98 7.70 -5.41
N THR A 2 -9.14 6.43 -5.03
CA THR A 2 -8.09 5.40 -5.17
C THR A 2 -7.49 5.31 -6.57
N THR A 3 -8.32 5.27 -7.63
CA THR A 3 -7.84 5.25 -9.03
C THR A 3 -6.98 6.45 -9.39
N ILE A 4 -7.33 7.64 -8.90
CA ILE A 4 -6.58 8.88 -9.16
C ILE A 4 -5.25 8.83 -8.40
N THR A 5 -5.27 8.46 -7.12
CA THR A 5 -4.07 8.38 -6.28
C THR A 5 -3.09 7.31 -6.79
N PHE A 6 -3.59 6.11 -7.07
CA PHE A 6 -2.79 5.03 -7.64
C PHE A 6 -2.23 5.42 -9.01
N GLY A 7 -3.07 5.95 -9.91
CA GLY A 7 -2.63 6.40 -11.23
C GLY A 7 -1.55 7.48 -11.17
N ALA A 8 -1.68 8.45 -10.27
CA ALA A 8 -0.67 9.50 -10.07
C ALA A 8 0.66 8.95 -9.54
N LEU A 9 0.62 8.04 -8.54
CA LEU A 9 1.82 7.42 -7.97
C LEU A 9 2.54 6.55 -8.99
N THR A 10 1.80 5.71 -9.71
CA THR A 10 2.35 4.87 -10.77
C THR A 10 2.97 5.71 -11.87
N ALA A 11 2.28 6.75 -12.37
CA ALA A 11 2.82 7.68 -13.36
C ALA A 11 4.08 8.40 -12.86
N TYR A 12 4.09 8.82 -11.59
CA TYR A 12 5.26 9.43 -10.97
C TYR A 12 6.46 8.47 -10.92
N ALA A 13 6.24 7.20 -10.57
CA ALA A 13 7.29 6.18 -10.57
C ALA A 13 7.86 5.95 -11.98
N PHE A 14 7.00 5.92 -13.01
CA PHE A 14 7.41 5.82 -14.41
C PHE A 14 8.25 7.01 -14.88
N VAL A 15 7.85 8.24 -14.51
CA VAL A 15 8.57 9.47 -14.92
C VAL A 15 9.88 9.62 -14.14
N SER A 16 9.88 9.35 -12.84
CA SER A 16 11.02 9.58 -11.96
C SER A 16 12.20 8.64 -12.26
N LYS A 17 11.96 7.45 -12.83
CA LYS A 17 12.98 6.41 -13.11
C LYS A 17 13.97 6.16 -11.96
N LYS A 18 13.55 6.43 -10.72
CA LYS A 18 14.41 6.34 -9.54
C LYS A 18 14.35 4.90 -9.01
N ASP A 19 15.50 4.40 -8.58
CA ASP A 19 15.58 3.11 -7.90
C ASP A 19 14.99 3.26 -6.50
N PHE A 20 13.78 2.72 -6.30
CA PHE A 20 13.12 2.69 -5.00
C PHE A 20 13.43 1.42 -4.21
N SER A 21 14.38 0.59 -4.67
CA SER A 21 14.75 -0.67 -4.04
C SER A 21 15.15 -0.52 -2.56
N PHE A 22 15.69 0.64 -2.16
CA PHE A 22 16.03 0.96 -0.77
C PHE A 22 14.82 0.98 0.18
N MET A 23 13.60 1.19 -0.34
CA MET A 23 12.38 1.26 0.48
C MET A 23 11.88 -0.11 0.95
N GLY A 24 12.32 -1.21 0.31
CA GLY A 24 11.78 -2.54 0.56
C GLY A 24 11.82 -2.97 2.03
N GLY A 25 12.93 -2.70 2.73
CA GLY A 25 13.06 -3.04 4.15
C GLY A 25 12.10 -2.26 5.06
N ILE A 26 11.94 -0.95 4.80
CA ILE A 26 11.05 -0.08 5.57
C ILE A 26 9.59 -0.48 5.34
N LEU A 27 9.22 -0.73 4.08
CA LEU A 27 7.88 -1.15 3.70
C LEU A 27 7.51 -2.49 4.32
N PHE A 28 8.45 -3.44 4.35
CA PHE A 28 8.24 -4.77 4.96
C PHE A 28 7.98 -4.70 6.47
N VAL A 29 8.78 -3.91 7.20
CA VAL A 29 8.54 -3.67 8.64
C VAL A 29 7.20 -2.97 8.86
N GLY A 30 6.87 -1.99 8.00
CA GLY A 30 5.59 -1.31 8.01
C GLY A 30 4.40 -2.24 7.80
N LEU A 31 4.50 -3.19 6.86
CA LEU A 31 3.48 -4.20 6.59
C LEU A 31 3.27 -5.11 7.80
N ILE A 32 4.34 -5.58 8.43
CA ILE A 32 4.25 -6.39 9.67
C ILE A 32 3.55 -5.59 10.77
N GLY A 33 3.92 -4.32 10.93
CA GLY A 33 3.27 -3.41 11.88
C GLY A 33 1.76 -3.26 11.64
N LEU A 34 1.33 -3.15 10.39
CA LEU A 34 -0.09 -3.11 10.03
C LEU A 34 -0.82 -4.41 10.33
N VAL A 35 -0.20 -5.56 10.06
CA VAL A 35 -0.79 -6.87 10.35
C VAL A 35 -0.96 -7.07 11.85
N LEU A 36 0.11 -6.82 12.63
CA LEU A 36 0.06 -6.94 14.09
C LEU A 36 -0.90 -5.92 14.71
N GLY A 37 -0.89 -4.68 14.21
CA GLY A 37 -1.83 -3.64 14.63
C GLY A 37 -3.28 -4.02 14.34
N GLY A 38 -3.56 -4.54 13.14
CA GLY A 38 -4.89 -5.01 12.76
C GLY A 38 -5.39 -6.13 13.67
N LEU A 39 -4.52 -7.11 13.98
CA LEU A 39 -4.84 -8.19 14.92
C LEU A 39 -5.07 -7.65 16.34
N ALA A 40 -4.18 -6.80 16.85
CA ALA A 40 -4.32 -6.22 18.18
C ALA A 40 -5.61 -5.41 18.31
N ASN A 41 -5.99 -4.63 17.29
CA ASN A 41 -7.24 -3.88 17.31
C ASN A 41 -8.47 -4.79 17.23
N ALA A 42 -8.39 -5.91 16.52
CA ALA A 42 -9.48 -6.88 16.39
C ALA A 42 -9.74 -7.68 17.68
N PHE A 43 -8.72 -7.95 18.50
CA PHE A 43 -8.86 -8.76 19.72
C PHE A 43 -8.87 -7.96 21.02
N LEU A 44 -8.16 -6.82 21.09
CA LEU A 44 -7.93 -6.11 22.35
C LEU A 44 -8.66 -4.76 22.41
N PHE A 45 -8.45 -3.88 21.43
CA PHE A 45 -8.85 -2.48 21.56
C PHE A 45 -10.28 -2.18 21.11
N HIS A 46 -10.77 -2.86 20.05
CA HIS A 46 -12.10 -2.62 19.45
C HIS A 46 -12.44 -1.14 19.22
N SER A 47 -11.42 -0.28 19.05
CA SER A 47 -11.61 1.17 19.03
C SER A 47 -11.86 1.67 17.60
N PRO A 48 -12.96 2.39 17.36
CA PRO A 48 -13.23 2.99 16.05
C PRO A 48 -12.14 3.98 15.62
N LEU A 49 -11.57 4.71 16.58
CA LEU A 49 -10.57 5.75 16.33
C LEU A 49 -9.22 5.12 15.93
N THR A 50 -8.81 4.04 16.58
CA THR A 50 -7.61 3.26 16.22
C THR A 50 -7.76 2.66 14.82
N SER A 51 -8.94 2.16 14.47
CA SER A 51 -9.25 1.62 13.15
C SER A 51 -9.13 2.67 12.04
N TYR A 52 -9.57 3.90 12.34
CA TYR A 52 -9.47 5.03 11.42
C TYR A 52 -8.02 5.48 11.20
N LEU A 53 -7.23 5.61 12.28
CA LEU A 53 -5.80 5.94 12.18
C LEU A 53 -5.02 4.85 11.43
N MET A 54 -5.30 3.58 11.71
CA MET A 54 -4.70 2.47 10.97
C MET A 54 -4.99 2.55 9.48
N ALA A 55 -6.20 2.95 9.08
CA ALA A 55 -6.52 3.10 7.66
C ALA A 55 -5.64 4.17 6.97
N TRP A 56 -5.29 5.26 7.65
CA TRP A 56 -4.32 6.25 7.13
C TRP A 56 -2.91 5.66 6.99
N PHE A 57 -2.45 4.90 7.98
CA PHE A 57 -1.15 4.20 7.89
C PHE A 57 -1.15 3.16 6.77
N THR A 58 -2.23 2.39 6.60
CA THR A 58 -2.40 1.44 5.49
C THR A 58 -2.28 2.17 4.16
N LEU A 59 -2.97 3.30 3.99
CA LEU A 59 -2.89 4.08 2.76
C LEU A 59 -1.46 4.55 2.46
N LEU A 60 -0.73 5.05 3.46
CA LEU A 60 0.66 5.48 3.28
C LEU A 60 1.59 4.34 2.91
N ILE A 61 1.51 3.21 3.61
CA ILE A 61 2.43 2.08 3.38
C ILE A 61 2.19 1.48 2.00
N PHE A 62 0.93 1.23 1.62
CA PHE A 62 0.62 0.69 0.31
C PHE A 62 0.89 1.69 -0.83
N SER A 63 0.78 3.00 -0.59
CA SER A 63 1.25 3.99 -1.57
C SER A 63 2.76 3.89 -1.84
N GLY A 64 3.55 3.59 -0.80
CA GLY A 64 4.98 3.33 -0.94
C GLY A 64 5.27 2.01 -1.65
N TYR A 65 4.47 0.96 -1.40
CA TYR A 65 4.56 -0.30 -2.14
C TYR A 65 4.28 -0.13 -3.64
N VAL A 66 3.30 0.69 -4.03
CA VAL A 66 3.07 1.01 -5.45
C VAL A 66 4.32 1.59 -6.12
N LEU A 67 5.02 2.52 -5.45
CA LEU A 67 6.28 3.06 -5.98
C LEU A 67 7.37 2.00 -6.09
N TYR A 68 7.53 1.20 -5.03
CA TYR A 68 8.53 0.14 -4.96
C TYR A 68 8.31 -0.94 -6.03
N ASP A 69 7.09 -1.48 -6.12
CA ASP A 69 6.75 -2.54 -7.06
C ASP A 69 6.76 -2.03 -8.50
N THR A 70 6.24 -0.83 -8.79
CA THR A 70 6.33 -0.23 -10.13
C THR A 70 7.78 -0.04 -10.58
N SER A 71 8.65 0.45 -9.69
CA SER A 71 10.08 0.62 -9.96
C SER A 71 10.78 -0.71 -10.19
N ASN A 72 10.48 -1.71 -9.35
CA ASN A 72 11.04 -3.05 -9.45
C ASN A 72 10.61 -3.74 -10.76
N ILE A 73 9.35 -3.59 -11.17
CA ILE A 73 8.82 -4.07 -12.47
C ILE A 73 9.57 -3.43 -13.64
N MET A 74 9.84 -2.13 -13.57
CA MET A 74 10.53 -1.41 -14.65
C MET A 74 12.02 -1.76 -14.77
N GLN A 75 12.70 -2.08 -13.67
CA GLN A 75 14.16 -2.23 -13.63
C GLN A 75 14.65 -3.68 -13.59
N ARG A 76 13.89 -4.61 -13.01
CA ARG A 76 14.41 -5.94 -12.61
C ARG A 76 13.59 -7.13 -13.11
N TYR A 77 12.46 -6.93 -13.77
CA TYR A 77 11.62 -8.06 -14.18
C TYR A 77 12.08 -8.69 -15.50
N ASP A 78 12.55 -9.94 -15.39
CA ASP A 78 12.72 -10.88 -16.48
C ASP A 78 11.38 -11.55 -16.83
N THR A 79 11.23 -12.07 -18.05
CA THR A 79 9.97 -12.43 -18.72
C THR A 79 9.16 -13.57 -18.06
N LYS A 80 9.63 -14.09 -16.93
CA LYS A 80 9.07 -15.26 -16.23
C LYS A 80 8.21 -14.89 -15.01
N GLY A 81 8.20 -13.63 -14.57
CA GLY A 81 7.56 -13.20 -13.31
C GLY A 81 6.30 -12.32 -13.46
N TYR A 82 5.75 -12.12 -14.65
CA TYR A 82 4.69 -11.11 -14.84
C TYR A 82 3.42 -11.36 -14.02
N CYS A 83 3.04 -12.62 -13.78
CA CYS A 83 1.87 -12.92 -12.95
C CYS A 83 2.07 -12.47 -11.51
N SER A 84 3.25 -12.67 -10.91
CA SER A 84 3.53 -12.22 -9.55
C SER A 84 3.62 -10.70 -9.48
N ALA A 85 4.24 -10.05 -10.47
CA ALA A 85 4.27 -8.59 -10.58
C ALA A 85 2.87 -7.98 -10.61
N ALA A 86 2.00 -8.49 -11.49
CA ALA A 86 0.63 -8.01 -11.62
C ALA A 86 -0.17 -8.26 -10.34
N LEU A 87 0.03 -9.41 -9.69
CA LEU A 87 -0.62 -9.72 -8.43
C LEU A 87 -0.20 -8.77 -7.31
N SER A 88 1.10 -8.48 -7.16
CA SER A 88 1.57 -7.53 -6.13
C SER A 88 0.98 -6.14 -6.35
N LEU A 89 1.02 -5.63 -7.59
CA LEU A 89 0.46 -4.33 -7.93
C LEU A 89 -1.07 -4.28 -7.70
N PHE A 90 -1.77 -5.39 -7.98
CA PHE A 90 -3.20 -5.53 -7.67
C PHE A 90 -3.46 -5.52 -6.16
N LEU A 91 -2.66 -6.23 -5.37
CA LEU A 91 -2.78 -6.24 -3.91
C LEU A 91 -2.55 -4.85 -3.32
N ASP A 92 -1.58 -4.09 -3.83
CA ASP A 92 -1.35 -2.72 -3.40
C ASP A 92 -2.56 -1.83 -3.68
N PHE A 93 -3.08 -1.89 -4.91
CA PHE A 93 -4.28 -1.16 -5.30
C PHE A 93 -5.48 -1.53 -4.41
N PHE A 94 -5.71 -2.83 -4.20
CA PHE A 94 -6.82 -3.33 -3.39
C PHE A 94 -6.71 -2.87 -1.94
N ASN A 95 -5.53 -2.94 -1.33
CA ASN A 95 -5.33 -2.51 0.04
C ASN A 95 -5.49 -0.98 0.18
N MET A 96 -5.00 -0.19 -0.78
CA MET A 96 -5.29 1.25 -0.83
C MET A 96 -6.78 1.55 -0.96
N PHE A 97 -7.52 0.76 -1.75
CA PHE A 97 -8.96 0.91 -1.91
C PHE A 97 -9.69 0.70 -0.58
N ILE A 98 -9.40 -0.39 0.12
CA ILE A 98 -9.99 -0.69 1.42
C ILE A 98 -9.62 0.38 2.47
N ALA A 99 -8.37 0.84 2.48
CA ALA A 99 -7.92 1.91 3.36
C ALA A 99 -8.70 3.21 3.13
N ILE A 100 -8.80 3.65 1.88
CA ILE A 100 -9.56 4.85 1.51
C ILE A 100 -11.04 4.71 1.87
N LEU A 101 -11.65 3.55 1.60
CA LEU A 101 -13.03 3.28 2.00
C LEU A 101 -13.20 3.42 3.52
N ARG A 102 -12.30 2.85 4.32
CA ARG A 102 -12.34 2.96 5.79
C ARG A 102 -12.19 4.40 6.25
N ILE A 103 -11.32 5.19 5.62
CA ILE A 103 -11.15 6.62 5.91
C ILE A 103 -12.45 7.39 5.58
N LEU A 104 -13.02 7.17 4.40
CA LEU A 104 -14.26 7.85 3.99
C LEU A 104 -15.45 7.49 4.87
N MET A 105 -15.57 6.22 5.27
CA MET A 105 -16.64 5.76 6.17
C MET A 105 -16.43 6.24 7.60
N GLY A 106 -15.19 6.25 8.10
CA GLY A 106 -14.85 6.75 9.43
C GLY A 106 -15.04 8.26 9.56
N SER A 107 -14.85 9.02 8.48
CA SER A 107 -15.11 10.47 8.42
C SER A 107 -16.60 10.83 8.45
N ARG A 108 -17.51 9.86 8.28
CA ARG A 108 -18.97 10.08 8.26
C ARG A 108 -19.67 9.70 9.57
N ARG A 109 -18.92 9.31 10.61
CA ARG A 109 -19.43 9.04 11.96
C ARG A 109 -19.00 10.17 12.89
#